data_AF-A0A240PKC3-F1
#
_entry.id   AF-A0A240PKC3-F1
#
_cell.length_a   1.000
_cell.length_b   1.000
_cell.length_c   1.000
_cell.angle_alpha   90.00
_cell.angle_beta   90.00
_cell.angle_gamma   90.00
#
_symmetry.space_group_name_H-M   'P 1'
#
loop_
_entity.id
_entity.type
_entity.pdbx_description
1 polymer ?
#
loop_
_entity_poly.entity_id
_entity_poly.type
_entity_poly.pdbx_seq_one_letter_code
_entity_poly.pdbx_strand_id
1 'polypeptide(L)'
;MQTLLVSMSLFAVTQGEYVVRTFADATAYRDECVKQYAVRGSSLIDYMRQVSLHTDDDDSRWCIVRCILQKSDLLSLAEDGEVLHEANVHAQMQHSNAIVEDPDDIRSETARCLREPNAADGGCLRAYTFFACIQSTEYDLF
;
A
#
# COMPACT_ATOMS: atom_id res chain seq x y z
N MET A 1 -0.35 24.57 52.18
CA MET A 1 0.10 24.39 50.79
C MET A 1 -0.10 22.92 50.45
N GLN A 2 -1.04 22.61 49.56
CA GLN A 2 -1.45 21.25 49.23
C GLN A 2 -0.91 20.94 47.84
N THR A 3 0.11 20.08 47.77
CA THR A 3 0.76 19.65 46.52
C THR A 3 -0.13 18.61 45.83
N LEU A 4 -0.72 19.00 44.69
CA LEU A 4 -1.41 18.08 43.79
C LEU A 4 -0.36 17.28 43.00
N LEU A 5 -0.24 15.99 43.31
CA LEU A 5 0.49 15.03 42.48
C LEU A 5 -0.30 14.76 41.21
N VAL A 6 0.14 15.33 40.11
CA VAL A 6 -0.36 15.00 38.77
C VAL A 6 0.24 13.64 38.39
N SER A 7 -0.56 12.58 38.53
CA SER A 7 -0.24 11.26 38.01
C SER A 7 -0.39 11.26 36.50
N MET A 8 0.72 11.47 35.79
CA MET A 8 0.84 11.26 34.35
C MET A 8 0.89 9.75 34.09
N SER A 9 -0.24 9.15 33.75
CA SER A 9 -0.31 7.79 33.23
C SER A 9 0.33 7.78 31.84
N LEU A 10 1.55 7.25 31.72
CA LEU A 10 2.12 6.89 30.43
C LEU A 10 1.29 5.74 29.85
N PHE A 11 0.41 6.05 28.90
CA PHE A 11 -0.13 5.04 28.01
C PHE A 11 1.00 4.64 27.05
N ALA A 12 1.68 3.54 27.35
CA ALA A 12 2.52 2.88 26.37
C ALA A 12 1.61 2.36 25.26
N VAL A 13 1.63 3.02 24.11
CA VAL A 13 0.96 2.55 22.89
C VAL A 13 1.70 1.30 22.44
N THR A 14 1.15 0.13 22.71
CA THR A 14 1.64 -1.12 22.12
C THR A 14 1.26 -1.10 20.64
N GLN A 15 2.18 -0.70 19.77
CA GLN A 15 2.02 -0.91 18.32
C GLN A 15 2.07 -2.43 18.11
N GLY A 16 1.00 -3.00 17.54
CA GLY A 16 0.97 -4.41 17.18
C GLY A 16 2.04 -4.72 16.13
N GLU A 17 2.64 -5.91 16.21
CA GLU A 17 3.60 -6.37 15.21
C GLU A 17 2.91 -6.52 13.84
N TYR A 18 3.57 -6.05 12.78
CA TYR A 18 3.03 -6.13 11.42
C TYR A 18 2.81 -7.58 11.01
N VAL A 19 1.64 -7.87 10.44
CA VAL A 19 1.30 -9.20 9.92
C VAL A 19 1.39 -9.17 8.41
N VAL A 20 2.37 -9.90 7.89
CA VAL A 20 2.58 -10.08 6.45
C VAL A 20 1.32 -10.63 5.78
N ARG A 21 1.00 -10.08 4.61
CA ARG A 21 -0.15 -10.48 3.80
C ARG A 21 0.27 -11.50 2.76
N THR A 22 -0.55 -12.52 2.58
CA THR A 22 -0.33 -13.52 1.54
C THR A 22 -0.91 -13.07 0.21
N PHE A 23 -0.54 -13.74 -0.89
CA PHE A 23 -1.21 -13.58 -2.17
C PHE A 23 -2.75 -13.78 -2.09
N ALA A 24 -3.22 -14.66 -1.20
CA ALA A 24 -4.64 -14.89 -0.99
C ALA A 24 -5.33 -13.67 -0.34
N ASP A 25 -4.66 -13.03 0.63
CA ASP A 25 -5.13 -11.79 1.24
C ASP A 25 -5.21 -10.67 0.20
N ALA A 26 -4.15 -10.49 -0.61
CA ALA A 26 -4.12 -9.50 -1.68
C ALA A 26 -5.24 -9.72 -2.71
N THR A 27 -5.52 -10.98 -3.05
CA THR A 27 -6.63 -11.36 -3.93
C THR A 27 -7.99 -10.96 -3.33
N ALA A 28 -8.21 -11.22 -2.04
CA ALA A 28 -9.43 -10.82 -1.35
C ALA A 28 -9.57 -9.29 -1.28
N TYR A 29 -8.49 -8.57 -0.96
CA TYR A 29 -8.47 -7.11 -0.93
C TYR A 29 -8.78 -6.51 -2.29
N ARG A 30 -8.21 -7.06 -3.37
CA ARG A 30 -8.55 -6.65 -4.73
C ARG A 30 -10.05 -6.77 -4.99
N ASP A 31 -10.66 -7.91 -4.65
CA ASP A 31 -12.08 -8.13 -4.90
C ASP A 31 -12.98 -7.16 -4.12
N GLU A 32 -12.56 -6.77 -2.91
CA GLU A 32 -13.22 -5.73 -2.12
C GLU A 32 -13.02 -4.33 -2.71
N CYS A 33 -11.78 -3.98 -3.08
CA CYS A 33 -11.44 -2.69 -3.65
C CYS A 33 -12.10 -2.49 -5.03
N VAL A 34 -12.14 -3.52 -5.88
CA VAL A 34 -12.87 -3.47 -7.14
C VAL A 34 -14.35 -3.18 -6.90
N LYS A 35 -15.00 -3.77 -5.88
CA LYS A 35 -16.40 -3.43 -5.56
C LYS A 35 -16.57 -1.98 -5.10
N GLN A 36 -15.57 -1.43 -4.41
CA GLN A 36 -15.59 -0.06 -3.92
C GLN A 36 -15.39 0.97 -5.03
N TYR A 37 -14.49 0.69 -5.98
CA TYR A 37 -14.13 1.59 -7.09
C TYR A 37 -14.86 1.26 -8.40
N ALA A 38 -15.58 0.15 -8.48
CA ALA A 38 -16.54 -0.11 -9.55
C ALA A 38 -17.66 0.92 -9.45
N VAL A 39 -17.53 1.98 -10.25
CA VAL A 39 -18.61 2.86 -10.65
C VAL A 39 -19.82 2.01 -10.99
N ARG A 40 -20.95 2.30 -10.34
CA ARG A 40 -22.30 1.76 -10.58
C ARG A 40 -22.45 1.03 -11.94
N GLY A 41 -22.45 -0.30 -11.92
CA GLY A 41 -23.20 -1.10 -12.90
C GLY A 41 -22.46 -1.77 -14.06
N SER A 42 -21.14 -2.00 -14.01
CA SER A 42 -20.47 -2.87 -14.99
C SER A 42 -20.16 -4.26 -14.42
N SER A 43 -20.31 -5.28 -15.26
CA SER A 43 -20.07 -6.67 -14.89
C SER A 43 -18.58 -7.01 -14.86
N LEU A 44 -18.20 -8.12 -14.22
CA LEU A 44 -16.82 -8.63 -14.18
C LEU A 44 -16.20 -8.78 -15.59
N ILE A 45 -17.01 -9.13 -16.59
CA ILE A 45 -16.58 -9.29 -17.99
C ILE A 45 -16.22 -7.93 -18.62
N ASP A 46 -16.97 -6.88 -18.28
CA ASP A 46 -16.74 -5.54 -18.81
C ASP A 46 -15.48 -4.91 -18.18
N TYR A 47 -15.26 -5.17 -16.88
CA TYR A 47 -14.03 -4.80 -16.18
C TYR A 47 -12.78 -5.45 -16.82
N MET A 48 -12.82 -6.77 -17.05
CA MET A 48 -11.68 -7.47 -17.67
C MET A 48 -11.38 -6.97 -19.09
N ARG A 49 -12.40 -6.62 -19.88
CA ARG A 49 -12.22 -6.02 -21.21
C ARG A 49 -11.62 -4.61 -21.14
N GLN A 50 -12.06 -3.76 -20.22
CA GLN A 50 -11.55 -2.40 -20.08
C GLN A 50 -10.07 -2.37 -19.67
N VAL A 51 -9.67 -3.27 -18.76
CA VAL A 51 -8.25 -3.41 -18.36
C VAL A 51 -7.37 -3.80 -19.55
N SER A 52 -7.83 -4.70 -20.42
CA SER A 52 -7.09 -5.12 -21.62
C SER A 52 -7.05 -4.06 -22.73
N LEU A 53 -7.96 -3.09 -22.72
CA LEU A 53 -8.13 -2.12 -23.82
C LEU A 53 -7.54 -0.73 -23.54
N HIS A 54 -7.01 -0.48 -22.33
CA HIS A 54 -6.47 0.84 -21.92
C HIS A 54 -7.46 1.99 -22.15
N THR A 55 -8.76 1.74 -21.90
CA THR A 55 -9.80 2.74 -22.11
C THR A 55 -10.08 3.51 -20.82
N ASP A 56 -9.59 4.75 -20.78
CA ASP A 56 -10.09 5.96 -20.11
C ASP A 56 -10.44 5.97 -18.60
N ASP A 57 -10.15 4.94 -17.81
CA ASP A 57 -10.29 5.03 -16.34
C ASP A 57 -9.07 4.49 -15.58
N ASP A 58 -7.91 5.05 -15.93
CA ASP A 58 -6.66 4.81 -15.23
C ASP A 58 -6.76 5.23 -13.75
N ASP A 59 -7.52 6.28 -13.44
CA ASP A 59 -7.80 6.76 -12.08
C ASP A 59 -8.43 5.67 -11.20
N SER A 60 -9.50 5.00 -11.67
CA SER A 60 -10.13 3.92 -10.90
C SER A 60 -9.22 2.73 -10.68
N ARG A 61 -8.38 2.38 -11.66
CA ARG A 61 -7.40 1.28 -11.54
C ARG A 61 -6.30 1.60 -10.55
N TRP A 62 -5.76 2.82 -10.58
CA TRP A 62 -4.78 3.29 -9.62
C TRP A 62 -5.35 3.31 -8.19
N CYS A 63 -6.62 3.69 -8.05
CA CYS A 63 -7.27 3.71 -6.75
C CYS A 63 -7.54 2.30 -6.18
N ILE A 64 -7.72 1.29 -7.02
CA ILE A 64 -7.77 -0.12 -6.55
C ILE A 64 -6.43 -0.50 -5.92
N VAL A 65 -5.30 -0.17 -6.55
CA VAL A 65 -3.96 -0.45 -6.01
C VAL A 65 -3.75 0.27 -4.69
N ARG A 66 -4.09 1.57 -4.63
CA ARG A 66 -4.08 2.35 -3.39
C ARG A 66 -4.86 1.66 -2.26
N CYS A 67 -6.05 1.18 -2.56
CA CYS A 67 -6.90 0.49 -1.59
C CYS A 67 -6.32 -0.85 -1.12
N ILE A 68 -5.67 -1.61 -2.00
CA ILE A 68 -4.96 -2.85 -1.62
C ILE A 68 -3.80 -2.52 -0.67
N LEU A 69 -3.02 -1.48 -0.96
CA LEU A 69 -1.93 -1.03 -0.07
C LEU A 69 -2.46 -0.57 1.29
N GLN A 70 -3.62 0.09 1.33
CA GLN A 70 -4.28 0.48 2.58
C GLN A 70 -4.76 -0.72 3.40
N LYS A 71 -5.44 -1.67 2.77
CA LYS A 71 -5.91 -2.89 3.43
C LYS A 71 -4.76 -3.77 3.92
N SER A 72 -3.62 -3.69 3.24
CA SER A 72 -2.40 -4.40 3.62
C SER A 72 -1.62 -3.69 4.73
N ASP A 73 -2.06 -2.53 5.21
CA ASP A 73 -1.34 -1.69 6.18
C ASP A 73 0.04 -1.25 5.67
N LEU A 74 0.19 -1.14 4.35
CA LEU A 74 1.41 -0.62 3.70
C LEU A 74 1.32 0.89 3.48
N LEU A 75 0.10 1.41 3.42
CA LEU A 75 -0.19 2.83 3.19
C LEU A 75 -1.33 3.29 4.10
N SER A 76 -1.19 4.42 4.77
CA SER A 76 -2.25 5.06 5.55
C SER A 76 -2.55 6.47 5.05
N LEU A 77 -3.72 6.97 5.45
CA LEU A 77 -4.08 8.37 5.29
C LEU A 77 -3.71 9.11 6.58
N ALA A 78 -2.83 10.08 6.48
CA ALA A 78 -2.48 11.03 7.53
C ALA A 78 -3.05 12.42 7.20
N GLU A 79 -2.96 13.35 8.15
CA GLU A 79 -3.46 14.72 8.00
C GLU A 79 -2.79 15.45 6.81
N ASP A 80 -1.50 15.18 6.57
CA ASP A 80 -0.70 15.80 5.50
C ASP A 80 -0.67 14.99 4.19
N GLY A 81 -1.50 13.94 4.10
CA GLY A 81 -1.61 13.08 2.92
C GLY A 81 -1.28 11.62 3.20
N GLU A 82 -0.92 10.88 2.16
CA GLU A 82 -0.64 9.46 2.26
C GLU A 82 0.75 9.19 2.83
N VAL A 83 0.83 8.22 3.74
CA VAL A 83 2.06 7.79 4.39
C VAL A 83 2.27 6.31 4.13
N LEU A 84 3.38 5.96 3.47
CA LEU A 84 3.81 4.56 3.34
C LEU A 84 4.47 4.11 4.64
N HIS A 85 4.12 2.92 5.09
CA HIS A 85 4.73 2.28 6.25
C HIS A 85 5.97 1.49 5.80
N GLU A 86 7.11 2.16 5.68
CA GLU A 86 8.36 1.57 5.14
C GLU A 86 8.74 0.26 5.83
N ALA A 87 8.61 0.17 7.16
CA ALA A 87 8.89 -1.06 7.91
C ALA A 87 7.98 -2.23 7.47
N ASN A 88 6.70 -1.95 7.21
CA ASN A 88 5.73 -2.95 6.76
C ASN A 88 6.02 -3.36 5.31
N VAL A 89 6.39 -2.40 4.45
CA VAL A 89 6.83 -2.66 3.07
C VAL A 89 8.05 -3.57 3.06
N HIS A 90 9.07 -3.28 3.86
CA HIS A 90 10.26 -4.12 3.94
C HIS A 90 9.93 -5.53 4.42
N ALA A 91 9.12 -5.66 5.48
CA ALA A 91 8.70 -6.97 5.99
C ALA A 91 7.88 -7.75 4.95
N GLN A 92 7.03 -7.06 4.19
CA GLN A 92 6.25 -7.65 3.11
C GLN A 92 7.14 -8.15 1.97
N MET A 93 8.04 -7.31 1.46
CA MET A 93 8.99 -7.70 0.41
C MET A 93 9.90 -8.84 0.85
N GLN A 94 10.35 -8.84 2.11
CA GLN A 94 11.19 -9.91 2.63
C GLN A 94 10.49 -11.28 2.63
N HIS A 95 9.18 -11.30 2.85
CA HIS A 95 8.43 -12.54 2.90
C HIS A 95 7.99 -13.03 1.52
N SER A 96 7.53 -12.12 0.65
CA SER A 96 7.00 -12.48 -0.67
C SER A 96 8.10 -13.00 -1.61
N ASN A 97 9.37 -12.72 -1.31
CA ASN A 97 10.50 -13.14 -2.12
C ASN A 97 11.23 -14.32 -1.47
N ALA A 98 11.25 -15.46 -2.18
CA ALA A 98 11.78 -16.72 -1.66
C ALA A 98 13.29 -16.66 -1.30
N ILE A 99 14.03 -15.74 -1.90
CA ILE A 99 15.44 -15.50 -1.63
C ILE A 99 15.65 -13.98 -1.60
N VAL A 100 16.01 -13.46 -0.43
CA VAL A 100 16.53 -12.10 -0.29
C VAL A 100 18.02 -12.25 -0.01
N GLU A 101 18.84 -11.93 -1.00
CA GLU A 101 20.30 -12.07 -0.87
C GLU A 101 20.88 -10.96 0.02
N ASP A 102 20.31 -9.75 -0.02
CA ASP A 102 20.68 -8.62 0.84
C ASP A 102 19.46 -7.80 1.31
N PRO A 103 19.16 -7.77 2.62
CA PRO A 103 18.12 -6.89 3.18
C PRO A 103 18.36 -5.39 2.96
N ASP A 104 19.59 -4.98 2.66
CA ASP A 104 19.95 -3.59 2.38
C ASP A 104 19.49 -3.18 0.97
N ASP A 105 19.43 -4.13 0.04
CA ASP A 105 18.92 -3.90 -1.33
C ASP A 105 17.42 -3.60 -1.30
N ILE A 106 16.63 -4.32 -0.50
CA ILE A 106 15.20 -4.01 -0.29
C ILE A 106 15.01 -2.56 0.17
N ARG A 107 15.85 -2.09 1.11
CA ARG A 107 15.76 -0.71 1.63
C ARG A 107 16.16 0.30 0.58
N SER A 108 17.21 0.01 -0.20
CA SER A 108 17.67 0.85 -1.30
C SER A 108 16.61 1.00 -2.39
N GLU A 109 16.00 -0.12 -2.81
CA GLU A 109 14.95 -0.15 -3.83
C GLU A 109 13.66 0.53 -3.35
N THR A 110 13.25 0.29 -2.11
CA THR A 110 12.11 1.00 -1.50
C THR A 110 12.36 2.51 -1.49
N ALA A 111 13.54 2.95 -1.04
CA ALA A 111 13.91 4.37 -1.03
C ALA A 111 14.04 4.97 -2.45
N ARG A 112 14.40 4.18 -3.46
CA ARG A 112 14.39 4.61 -4.86
C ARG A 112 12.95 4.83 -5.33
N CYS A 113 12.06 3.87 -5.10
CA CYS A 113 10.64 3.96 -5.49
C CYS A 113 9.87 5.07 -4.76
N LEU A 114 10.27 5.40 -3.53
CA LEU A 114 9.72 6.54 -2.78
C LEU A 114 10.17 7.90 -3.32
N ARG A 115 11.32 7.96 -4.00
CA ARG A 115 11.88 9.19 -4.57
C ARG A 115 11.42 9.45 -6.00
N GLU A 116 10.73 8.52 -6.64
CA GLU A 116 10.13 8.78 -7.94
C GLU A 116 9.21 10.00 -7.83
N PRO A 117 9.29 10.93 -8.80
CA PRO A 117 8.70 12.25 -8.65
C PRO A 117 7.24 12.11 -8.25
N ASN A 118 6.86 12.84 -7.19
CA ASN A 118 5.47 12.98 -6.78
C ASN A 118 4.63 13.24 -8.03
N ALA A 119 3.79 12.29 -8.41
CA ALA A 119 2.79 12.55 -9.42
C ALA A 119 2.00 13.78 -8.92
N ALA A 120 2.07 14.87 -9.68
CA ALA A 120 1.35 16.10 -9.37
C ALA A 120 -0.17 15.87 -9.33
N ASP A 121 -0.62 14.73 -9.86
CA ASP A 121 -1.99 14.28 -9.92
C ASP A 121 -2.22 13.11 -8.94
N GLY A 122 -3.00 13.34 -7.88
CA GLY A 122 -3.77 12.32 -7.14
C GLY A 122 -3.01 11.26 -6.30
N GLY A 123 -3.50 11.02 -5.07
CA GLY A 123 -2.96 9.95 -4.21
C GLY A 123 -3.05 8.54 -4.81
N CYS A 124 -4.03 8.28 -5.68
CA CYS A 124 -4.15 6.99 -6.37
C CYS A 124 -2.99 6.74 -7.34
N LEU A 125 -2.66 7.71 -8.19
CA LEU A 125 -1.53 7.60 -9.12
C LEU A 125 -0.22 7.47 -8.36
N ARG A 126 -0.02 8.23 -7.28
CA ARG A 126 1.17 8.08 -6.42
C ARG A 126 1.32 6.65 -5.88
N ALA A 127 0.25 6.10 -5.31
CA ALA A 127 0.24 4.74 -4.80
C ALA A 127 0.53 3.71 -5.90
N TYR A 128 -0.03 3.92 -7.10
CA TYR A 128 0.24 3.08 -8.27
C TYR A 128 1.69 3.19 -8.75
N THR A 129 2.26 4.39 -8.87
CA THR A 129 3.65 4.60 -9.30
C THR A 129 4.61 3.91 -8.35
N PHE A 130 4.40 4.04 -7.04
CA PHE A 130 5.18 3.31 -6.04
C PHE A 130 5.08 1.79 -6.26
N PHE A 131 3.86 1.26 -6.35
CA PHE A 131 3.65 -0.18 -6.59
C PHE A 131 4.31 -0.65 -7.89
N ALA A 132 4.12 0.07 -8.99
CA ALA A 132 4.71 -0.25 -10.29
C ALA A 132 6.24 -0.20 -10.28
N CYS A 133 6.84 0.74 -9.53
CA CYS A 133 8.28 0.78 -9.34
C CYS A 133 8.78 -0.47 -8.62
N ILE A 134 8.11 -0.92 -7.55
CA ILE A 134 8.47 -2.17 -6.86
C ILE A 134 8.37 -3.37 -7.81
N GLN A 135 7.28 -3.51 -8.57
CA GLN A 135 7.12 -4.59 -9.54
C GLN A 135 8.12 -4.54 -10.72
N SER A 136 8.84 -3.43 -10.89
CA SER A 136 9.94 -3.33 -11.86
C SER A 136 11.29 -3.81 -11.31
N THR A 137 11.36 -4.08 -10.01
CA THR A 137 12.51 -4.70 -9.34
C THR A 137 12.42 -6.23 -9.38
N GLU A 138 13.38 -6.91 -8.75
CA GLU A 138 13.32 -8.36 -8.54
C GLU A 138 12.43 -8.77 -7.35
N TYR A 139 11.90 -7.80 -6.60
CA TYR A 139 11.09 -8.01 -5.41
C TYR A 139 9.59 -7.80 -5.69
N ASP A 140 8.76 -8.71 -5.19
CA ASP A 140 7.29 -8.52 -5.16
C ASP A 140 6.79 -8.13 -3.75
N LEU A 141 5.60 -7.54 -3.69
CA LEU A 141 4.82 -7.35 -2.47
C LEU A 141 3.91 -8.54 -2.16
N PHE A 142 3.48 -9.38 -3.11
CA PHE A 142 2.51 -10.47 -2.84
C PHE A 142 2.75 -11.77 -3.60
#